data_AF-J3LDX9-F1
#
_entry.id   AF-J3LDX9-F1
#
_cell.length_a   1.000
_cell.length_b   1.000
_cell.length_c   1.000
_cell.angle_alpha   90.00
_cell.angle_beta   90.00
_cell.angle_gamma   90.00
#
_symmetry.space_group_name_H-M   'P 1'
#
loop_
_entity.id
_entity.type
_entity.pdbx_description
1 polymer ?
#
loop_
_entity_poly.entity_id
_entity_poly.type
_entity_poly.pdbx_seq_one_letter_code
_entity_poly.pdbx_strand_id
1 'polypeptide(L)'
;MAQNDCPPDEFTYSILLEGICERSGYKSALKHLEKMRVEGCTPNIFTYNVLINAMCKEEHIDDAIDLFNALPSYGCKPDAVSYTTVLKGLLTAGQWEEAEELMAEMVQKGCPPNVVTFTTLISYLCQKGLVDLAVKVLEQMPEHGCMPNTVTYNCIIDGLCKERRIDNAMKLLNSMQSGDCKPDIVTYNTILKGLCIIEQWEDAKEIMTEMVRDNCPPNEVTFNTIINFLCQKGLLEGIIEFLQQMLEYGCTPNSVTYTTMINGFCNTGANRLYQNGQPPKALTPHVLVSSLCKKGLLIQAIEILRLMPEKGYVPNLLTYNIVIGGLSKAGRMQEALDMLDEMKRFCVPEVFTYSKIIASLSKAGKMEEALDLLNDIVLKGLIPDTVTYQSLALGVCRENSIVKAVRMFHRMEDMGVSPNSMFYNAVLLGLCKNQKTDHAIDLLAYMVGSNCMPDESTYVILVEGLAREGFLEEAKELINKLGCKGVLNKSFMEEVRQLS
;
A
#
# COMPACT_ATOMS: atom_id res chain seq x y z
N MET A 1 -13.85 34.13 26.65
CA MET A 1 -14.87 34.94 25.95
C MET A 1 -15.49 35.93 26.93
N ALA A 2 -14.69 36.90 27.38
CA ALA A 2 -15.11 38.02 28.23
C ALA A 2 -14.58 39.34 27.64
N GLN A 3 -14.43 39.40 26.31
CA GLN A 3 -13.86 40.55 25.61
C GLN A 3 -14.74 41.11 24.49
N ASN A 4 -15.90 40.50 24.20
CA ASN A 4 -16.87 41.04 23.24
C ASN A 4 -18.27 41.03 23.90
N ASP A 5 -18.89 42.21 24.04
CA ASP A 5 -20.19 42.51 24.67
C ASP A 5 -21.41 41.91 23.94
N CYS A 6 -21.40 40.61 23.65
CA CYS A 6 -22.57 39.89 23.15
C CYS A 6 -22.91 38.77 24.13
N PRO A 7 -24.06 38.81 24.84
CA PRO A 7 -24.46 37.72 25.71
C PRO A 7 -24.61 36.44 24.88
N PRO A 8 -24.05 35.30 25.32
CA PRO A 8 -24.16 34.06 24.56
C PRO A 8 -25.63 33.65 24.49
N ASP A 9 -26.10 33.32 23.29
CA ASP A 9 -27.44 32.78 23.12
C ASP A 9 -27.50 31.30 23.56
N GLU A 10 -28.72 30.77 23.66
CA GLU A 10 -29.03 29.40 24.07
C GLU A 10 -28.27 28.34 23.25
N PHE A 11 -28.05 28.62 21.97
CA PHE A 11 -27.31 27.75 21.05
C PHE A 11 -25.80 27.75 21.35
N THR A 12 -25.22 28.93 21.58
CA THR A 12 -23.80 29.08 21.97
C THR A 12 -23.50 28.37 23.28
N TYR A 13 -24.40 28.48 24.26
CA TYR A 13 -24.28 27.76 25.53
C TYR A 13 -24.36 26.24 25.37
N SER A 14 -25.20 25.74 24.47
CA SER A 14 -25.35 24.31 24.23
C SER A 14 -24.11 23.68 23.58
N ILE A 15 -23.50 24.36 22.60
CA ILE A 15 -22.22 23.92 21.99
C ILE A 15 -21.09 23.98 23.02
N LEU A 16 -21.05 25.03 23.85
CA LEU A 16 -20.06 25.14 24.92
C LEU A 16 -20.20 24.00 25.93
N LEU A 17 -21.43 23.64 26.31
CA LEU A 17 -21.69 22.54 27.22
C LEU A 17 -21.29 21.19 26.61
N GLU A 18 -21.55 20.96 25.33
CA GLU A 18 -21.08 19.77 24.62
C GLU A 18 -19.54 19.67 24.65
N GLY A 19 -18.83 20.75 24.29
CA GLY A 19 -17.37 20.77 24.34
C GLY A 19 -16.78 20.67 25.75
N ILE A 20 -17.47 21.16 26.78
CA ILE A 20 -17.07 21.01 28.18
C ILE A 20 -17.26 19.57 28.66
N CYS A 21 -18.37 18.91 28.28
CA CYS A 21 -18.59 17.50 28.59
C CYS A 21 -17.45 16.64 28.02
N GLU A 22 -17.04 16.87 26.77
CA GLU A 22 -15.96 16.10 26.14
C GLU A 22 -14.57 16.30 26.78
N ARG A 23 -14.30 17.47 27.36
CA ARG A 23 -12.98 17.79 27.93
C ARG A 23 -12.86 17.60 29.44
N SER A 24 -13.94 17.86 30.17
CA SER A 24 -13.93 18.07 31.64
C SER A 24 -14.99 17.25 32.38
N GLY A 25 -15.79 16.49 31.65
CA GLY A 25 -16.88 15.65 32.16
C GLY A 25 -18.15 16.41 32.57
N TYR A 26 -19.24 15.67 32.77
CA TYR A 26 -20.59 16.22 33.00
C TYR A 26 -20.70 17.05 34.29
N LYS A 27 -19.93 16.73 35.34
CA LYS A 27 -19.94 17.50 36.61
C LYS A 27 -19.46 18.94 36.42
N SER A 28 -18.50 19.16 35.52
CA SER A 28 -18.04 20.50 35.15
C SER A 28 -19.10 21.21 34.30
N ALA A 29 -19.75 20.47 33.39
CA ALA A 29 -20.85 21.00 32.59
C ALA A 29 -22.06 21.42 33.45
N LEU A 30 -22.40 20.69 34.52
CA LEU A 30 -23.43 21.07 35.47
C LEU A 30 -23.13 22.41 36.17
N LYS A 31 -21.87 22.70 36.51
CA LYS A 31 -21.49 24.01 37.07
C LYS A 31 -21.70 25.14 36.06
N HIS A 32 -21.47 24.86 34.77
CA HIS A 32 -21.68 25.83 33.71
C HIS A 32 -23.17 25.99 33.35
N LEU A 33 -23.98 24.95 33.54
CA LEU A 33 -25.44 25.03 33.47
C LEU A 33 -26.00 25.99 34.53
N GLU A 34 -25.50 25.92 35.76
CA GLU A 34 -25.89 26.87 36.82
C GLU A 34 -25.46 28.30 36.49
N LYS A 35 -24.28 28.48 35.88
CA LYS A 35 -23.84 29.78 35.38
C LYS A 35 -24.76 30.31 34.27
N MET A 36 -25.16 29.47 33.32
CA MET A 36 -26.13 29.80 32.27
C MET A 36 -27.46 30.29 32.87
N ARG A 37 -27.95 29.62 33.92
CA ARG A 37 -29.17 30.03 34.65
C ARG A 37 -29.01 31.39 35.33
N VAL A 38 -27.88 31.64 36.00
CA VAL A 38 -27.59 32.92 36.68
C VAL A 38 -27.47 34.08 35.69
N GLU A 39 -26.95 33.83 34.49
CA GLU A 39 -26.85 34.82 33.42
C GLU A 39 -28.18 35.07 32.67
N GLY A 40 -29.27 34.41 33.09
CA GLY A 40 -30.62 34.61 32.55
C GLY A 40 -30.95 33.78 31.32
N CYS A 41 -30.09 32.85 30.91
CA CYS A 41 -30.35 31.91 29.82
C CYS A 41 -31.05 30.66 30.37
N THR A 42 -32.26 30.35 29.89
CA THR A 42 -33.00 29.17 30.35
C THR A 42 -32.55 27.92 29.60
N PRO A 43 -32.08 26.85 30.29
CA PRO A 43 -31.76 25.59 29.61
C PRO A 43 -33.01 24.96 29.01
N ASN A 44 -32.86 24.38 27.82
CA ASN A 44 -33.93 23.67 27.13
C ASN A 44 -33.70 22.15 27.14
N ILE A 45 -34.63 21.42 26.52
CA ILE A 45 -34.52 19.95 26.40
C ILE A 45 -33.23 19.49 25.73
N PHE A 46 -32.73 20.25 24.74
CA PHE A 46 -31.47 19.94 24.06
C PHE A 46 -30.28 20.02 25.03
N THR A 47 -30.20 21.08 25.83
CA THR A 47 -29.15 21.25 26.85
C THR A 47 -29.13 20.08 27.84
N TYR A 48 -30.28 19.63 28.30
CA TYR A 48 -30.34 18.48 29.19
C TYR A 48 -30.03 17.16 28.48
N ASN A 49 -30.44 16.98 27.22
CA ASN A 49 -30.09 15.80 26.43
C ASN A 49 -28.56 15.66 26.26
N VAL A 50 -27.84 16.78 26.10
CA VAL A 50 -26.36 16.79 26.08
C VAL A 50 -25.79 16.29 27.41
N LEU A 51 -26.31 16.76 28.55
CA LEU A 51 -25.87 16.34 29.88
C LEU A 51 -26.19 14.87 30.16
N ILE A 52 -27.41 14.42 29.85
CA ILE A 52 -27.84 13.02 29.97
C ILE A 52 -26.92 12.13 29.13
N ASN A 53 -26.64 12.51 27.87
CA ASN A 53 -25.73 11.76 27.00
C ASN A 53 -24.30 11.72 27.56
N ALA A 54 -23.81 12.80 28.16
CA ALA A 54 -22.50 12.85 28.79
C ALA A 54 -22.44 11.93 30.04
N MET A 55 -23.45 11.97 30.90
CA MET A 55 -23.60 11.06 32.04
C MET A 55 -23.62 9.60 31.59
N CYS A 56 -24.38 9.28 30.53
CA CYS A 56 -24.41 7.93 29.97
C CYS A 56 -23.04 7.48 29.43
N LYS A 57 -22.30 8.36 28.75
CA LYS A 57 -20.95 8.07 28.23
C LYS A 57 -19.91 7.88 29.34
N GLU A 58 -20.08 8.54 30.48
CA GLU A 58 -19.21 8.41 31.66
C GLU A 58 -19.66 7.27 32.60
N GLU A 59 -20.55 6.37 32.14
CA GLU A 59 -21.07 5.21 32.88
C GLU A 59 -21.85 5.57 34.17
N HIS A 60 -22.28 6.83 34.32
CA HIS A 60 -23.12 7.31 35.42
C HIS A 60 -24.60 7.27 35.04
N ILE A 61 -25.12 6.06 34.83
CA ILE A 61 -26.48 5.85 34.31
C ILE A 61 -27.56 6.29 35.32
N ASP A 62 -27.37 6.02 36.61
CA ASP A 62 -28.33 6.42 37.65
C ASP A 62 -28.53 7.95 37.68
N ASP A 63 -27.43 8.71 37.63
CA ASP A 63 -27.47 10.18 37.54
C ASP A 63 -28.21 10.66 36.28
N ALA A 64 -28.05 9.94 35.16
CA ALA A 64 -28.72 10.24 33.90
C ALA A 64 -30.23 10.00 33.99
N ILE A 65 -30.64 8.90 34.62
CA ILE A 65 -32.06 8.56 34.88
C ILE A 65 -32.68 9.57 35.84
N ASP A 66 -31.97 9.95 36.91
CA ASP A 66 -32.42 10.97 37.86
C ASP A 66 -32.65 12.32 37.17
N LEU A 67 -31.69 12.76 36.33
CA LEU A 67 -31.83 13.99 35.56
C LEU A 67 -33.00 13.90 34.56
N PHE A 68 -33.15 12.77 33.87
CA PHE A 68 -34.25 12.52 32.95
C PHE A 68 -35.63 12.60 33.64
N ASN A 69 -35.77 11.96 34.79
CA ASN A 69 -36.99 11.98 35.59
C ASN A 69 -37.28 13.37 36.19
N ALA A 70 -36.23 14.17 36.43
CA ALA A 70 -36.36 15.54 36.90
C ALA A 70 -36.75 16.54 35.79
N LEU A 71 -36.65 16.21 34.50
CA LEU A 71 -36.95 17.14 33.38
C LEU A 71 -38.31 17.86 33.49
N PRO A 72 -39.42 17.18 33.84
CA PRO A 72 -40.72 17.86 33.98
C PRO A 72 -40.73 18.93 35.07
N SER A 73 -39.96 18.75 36.15
CA SER A 73 -39.83 19.74 37.22
C SER A 73 -39.08 20.99 36.79
N TYR A 74 -38.20 20.86 35.78
CA TYR A 74 -37.51 21.98 35.12
C TYR A 74 -38.33 22.60 33.98
N GLY A 75 -39.60 22.20 33.83
CA GLY A 75 -40.50 22.69 32.77
C GLY A 75 -40.21 22.12 31.38
N CYS A 76 -39.32 21.12 31.28
CA CYS A 76 -38.98 20.44 30.03
C CYS A 76 -39.73 19.11 29.92
N LYS A 77 -40.36 18.85 28.77
CA LYS A 77 -40.97 17.54 28.50
C LYS A 77 -39.94 16.65 27.79
N PRO A 78 -39.66 15.43 28.30
CA PRO A 78 -38.84 14.47 27.57
C PRO A 78 -39.39 14.23 26.17
N ASP A 79 -38.50 14.28 25.17
CA ASP A 79 -38.82 14.00 23.78
C ASP A 79 -38.19 12.69 23.33
N ALA A 80 -38.38 12.31 22.06
CA ALA A 80 -37.84 11.06 21.53
C ALA A 80 -36.32 10.98 21.63
N VAL A 81 -35.61 12.11 21.60
CA VAL A 81 -34.15 12.17 21.77
C VAL A 81 -33.77 11.90 23.21
N SER A 82 -34.50 12.47 24.19
CA SER A 82 -34.30 12.19 25.61
C SER A 82 -34.44 10.71 25.92
N TYR A 83 -35.56 10.08 25.52
CA TYR A 83 -35.79 8.65 25.74
C TYR A 83 -34.73 7.80 25.04
N THR A 84 -34.41 8.08 23.77
CA THR A 84 -33.42 7.30 23.01
C THR A 84 -32.02 7.43 23.62
N THR A 85 -31.69 8.57 24.23
CA THR A 85 -30.39 8.80 24.90
C THR A 85 -30.28 7.94 26.17
N VAL A 86 -31.29 7.97 27.04
CA VAL A 86 -31.32 7.13 28.25
C VAL A 86 -31.38 5.65 27.88
N LEU A 87 -32.21 5.28 26.90
CA LEU A 87 -32.27 3.93 26.36
C LEU A 87 -30.90 3.43 25.93
N LYS A 88 -30.15 4.25 25.16
CA LYS A 88 -28.79 3.91 24.75
C LYS A 88 -27.88 3.67 25.96
N GLY A 89 -27.96 4.53 26.99
CA GLY A 89 -27.20 4.39 28.24
C GLY A 89 -27.50 3.08 28.97
N LEU A 90 -28.79 2.79 29.20
CA LEU A 90 -29.26 1.55 29.82
C LEU A 90 -28.78 0.31 29.07
N LEU A 91 -28.94 0.30 27.75
CA LEU A 91 -28.47 -0.78 26.89
C LEU A 91 -26.95 -0.98 27.05
N THR A 92 -26.15 0.09 26.97
CA THR A 92 -24.69 0.00 27.14
C THR A 92 -24.27 -0.55 28.51
N ALA A 93 -25.01 -0.22 29.58
CA ALA A 93 -24.79 -0.76 30.92
C ALA A 93 -25.30 -2.21 31.11
N GLY A 94 -26.01 -2.77 30.13
CA GLY A 94 -26.57 -4.12 30.21
C GLY A 94 -27.89 -4.23 30.99
N GLN A 95 -28.51 -3.09 31.30
CA GLN A 95 -29.79 -2.97 32.00
C GLN A 95 -30.95 -3.13 31.01
N TRP A 96 -31.23 -4.38 30.62
CA TRP A 96 -32.22 -4.71 29.59
C TRP A 96 -33.66 -4.53 30.07
N GLU A 97 -33.94 -4.93 31.32
CA GLU A 97 -35.30 -4.83 31.90
C GLU A 97 -35.74 -3.36 31.97
N GLU A 98 -34.85 -2.49 32.47
CA GLU A 98 -35.10 -1.05 32.54
C GLU A 98 -35.22 -0.41 31.15
N ALA A 99 -34.50 -0.93 30.14
CA ALA A 99 -34.61 -0.47 28.76
C ALA A 99 -35.98 -0.83 28.14
N GLU A 100 -36.52 -2.02 28.41
CA GLU A 100 -37.86 -2.42 27.98
C GLU A 100 -38.94 -1.60 28.69
N GLU A 101 -38.80 -1.36 29.99
CA GLU A 101 -39.71 -0.50 30.77
C GLU A 101 -39.73 0.93 30.20
N LEU A 102 -38.56 1.50 29.91
CA LEU A 102 -38.45 2.84 29.33
C LEU A 102 -39.11 2.93 27.94
N MET A 103 -38.99 1.88 27.11
CA MET A 103 -39.67 1.80 25.81
C MET A 103 -41.20 1.75 25.97
N ALA A 104 -41.71 0.97 26.93
CA ALA A 104 -43.13 0.91 27.21
C ALA A 104 -43.67 2.25 27.76
N GLU A 105 -42.89 2.92 28.61
CA GLU A 105 -43.19 4.25 29.14
C GLU A 105 -43.28 5.29 28.01
N MET A 106 -42.36 5.24 27.04
CA MET A 106 -42.33 6.10 25.86
C MET A 106 -43.69 6.11 25.13
N VAL A 107 -44.23 4.90 24.87
CA VAL A 107 -45.53 4.69 24.23
C VAL A 107 -46.68 5.22 25.10
N GLN A 108 -46.67 4.92 26.41
CA GLN A 108 -47.72 5.37 27.34
C GLN A 108 -47.79 6.89 27.46
N LYS A 109 -46.64 7.57 27.40
CA LYS A 109 -46.55 9.05 27.48
C LYS A 109 -46.80 9.74 26.13
N GLY A 110 -47.21 9.00 25.11
CA GLY A 110 -47.56 9.55 23.79
C GLY A 110 -46.34 9.98 22.96
N CYS A 111 -45.17 9.45 23.27
CA CYS A 111 -43.94 9.65 22.49
C CYS A 111 -43.58 8.30 21.83
N PRO A 112 -44.19 7.92 20.71
CA PRO A 112 -43.94 6.60 20.12
C PRO A 112 -42.47 6.44 19.68
N PRO A 113 -41.88 5.24 19.84
CA PRO A 113 -40.56 4.92 19.32
C PRO A 113 -40.46 5.23 17.83
N ASN A 114 -39.34 5.83 17.41
CA ASN A 114 -39.10 6.15 16.00
C ASN A 114 -37.96 5.29 15.43
N VAL A 115 -37.60 5.54 14.17
CA VAL A 115 -36.54 4.80 13.47
C VAL A 115 -35.21 4.83 14.24
N VAL A 116 -34.86 5.94 14.90
CA VAL A 116 -33.62 6.07 15.68
C VAL A 116 -33.66 5.21 16.93
N THR A 117 -34.80 5.18 17.63
CA THR A 117 -35.02 4.35 18.82
C THR A 117 -34.85 2.87 18.48
N PHE A 118 -35.55 2.38 17.46
CA PHE A 118 -35.43 0.98 17.00
C PHE A 118 -34.03 0.64 16.46
N THR A 119 -33.40 1.55 15.70
CA THR A 119 -32.04 1.32 15.20
C THR A 119 -31.02 1.24 16.33
N THR A 120 -31.21 2.00 17.41
CA THR A 120 -30.37 1.93 18.62
C THR A 120 -30.49 0.57 19.30
N LEU A 121 -31.72 0.07 19.46
CA LEU A 121 -32.00 -1.26 20.01
C LEU A 121 -31.42 -2.38 19.14
N ILE A 122 -31.66 -2.34 17.83
CA ILE A 122 -31.16 -3.30 16.85
C ILE A 122 -29.64 -3.34 16.84
N SER A 123 -28.98 -2.17 16.83
CA SER A 123 -27.51 -2.06 16.86
C SER A 123 -26.94 -2.69 18.13
N TYR A 124 -27.57 -2.45 19.28
CA TYR A 124 -27.18 -3.07 20.54
C TYR A 124 -27.31 -4.60 20.50
N LEU A 125 -28.45 -5.12 20.06
CA LEU A 125 -28.69 -6.56 19.96
C LEU A 125 -27.67 -7.24 19.04
N CYS A 126 -27.34 -6.61 17.90
CA CYS A 126 -26.30 -7.10 17.00
C CYS A 126 -24.91 -7.11 17.66
N GLN A 127 -24.57 -6.09 18.46
CA GLN A 127 -23.30 -6.04 19.20
C GLN A 127 -23.19 -7.12 20.28
N LYS A 128 -24.32 -7.54 20.86
CA LYS A 128 -24.37 -8.64 21.84
C LYS A 128 -24.46 -10.04 21.21
N GLY A 129 -24.50 -10.15 19.87
CA GLY A 129 -24.67 -11.43 19.18
C GLY A 129 -26.08 -12.01 19.32
N LEU A 130 -27.08 -11.16 19.58
CA LEU A 130 -28.50 -11.52 19.63
C LEU A 130 -29.19 -11.13 18.31
N VAL A 131 -28.56 -11.50 17.19
CA VAL A 131 -28.98 -11.02 15.86
C VAL A 131 -30.39 -11.53 15.47
N ASP A 132 -30.78 -12.72 15.93
CA ASP A 132 -32.16 -13.22 15.68
C ASP A 132 -33.23 -12.35 16.37
N LEU A 133 -32.94 -11.83 17.56
CA LEU A 133 -33.84 -10.88 18.22
C LEU A 133 -33.83 -9.53 17.49
N ALA A 134 -32.68 -9.09 16.98
CA ALA A 134 -32.58 -7.87 16.18
C ALA A 134 -33.43 -7.95 14.90
N VAL A 135 -33.45 -9.11 14.23
CA VAL A 135 -34.32 -9.36 13.07
C VAL A 135 -35.80 -9.31 13.46
N LYS A 136 -36.20 -9.87 14.61
CA LYS A 136 -37.59 -9.75 15.10
C LYS A 136 -37.98 -8.29 15.38
N VAL A 137 -37.08 -7.51 15.97
CA VAL A 137 -37.32 -6.08 16.23
C VAL A 137 -37.45 -5.31 14.92
N LEU A 138 -36.68 -5.63 13.89
CA LEU A 138 -36.81 -5.06 12.54
C LEU A 138 -38.22 -5.30 11.96
N GLU A 139 -38.72 -6.54 12.08
CA GLU A 139 -40.05 -6.94 11.58
C GLU A 139 -41.20 -6.24 12.33
N GLN A 140 -40.99 -5.81 13.58
CA GLN A 140 -41.98 -5.09 14.39
C GLN A 140 -42.05 -3.58 14.12
N MET A 141 -41.06 -2.99 13.43
CA MET A 141 -41.04 -1.55 13.17
C MET A 141 -42.30 -1.05 12.42
N PRO A 142 -42.79 -1.73 11.35
CA PRO A 142 -43.99 -1.29 10.64
C PRO A 142 -45.26 -1.29 11.50
N GLU A 143 -45.37 -2.22 12.46
CA GLU A 143 -46.49 -2.28 13.41
C GLU A 143 -46.52 -1.05 14.33
N HIS A 144 -45.36 -0.43 14.56
CA HIS A 144 -45.19 0.81 15.32
C HIS A 144 -45.21 2.07 14.43
N GLY A 145 -45.57 1.93 13.15
CA GLY A 145 -45.74 3.05 12.23
C GLY A 145 -44.43 3.66 11.72
N CYS A 146 -43.30 2.96 11.84
CA CYS A 146 -42.02 3.39 11.28
C CYS A 146 -41.40 2.31 10.37
N MET A 147 -40.75 2.74 9.29
CA MET A 147 -40.10 1.80 8.36
C MET A 147 -38.60 1.75 8.62
N PRO A 148 -37.98 0.56 8.55
CA PRO A 148 -36.52 0.46 8.59
C PRO A 148 -35.88 1.27 7.46
N ASN A 149 -34.75 1.92 7.76
CA ASN A 149 -33.95 2.62 6.76
C ASN A 149 -32.63 1.89 6.51
N THR A 150 -31.81 2.43 5.60
CA THR A 150 -30.53 1.84 5.21
C THR A 150 -29.60 1.61 6.40
N VAL A 151 -29.60 2.51 7.39
CA VAL A 151 -28.80 2.38 8.62
C VAL A 151 -29.28 1.17 9.45
N THR A 152 -30.60 1.01 9.59
CA THR A 152 -31.18 -0.11 10.33
C THR A 152 -30.81 -1.46 9.71
N TYR A 153 -30.92 -1.59 8.39
CA TYR A 153 -30.51 -2.80 7.69
C TYR A 153 -29.01 -3.06 7.80
N ASN A 154 -28.18 -2.03 7.64
CA ASN A 154 -26.72 -2.14 7.75
C ASN A 154 -26.28 -2.69 9.12
N CYS A 155 -26.95 -2.30 10.21
CA CYS A 155 -26.67 -2.85 11.54
C CYS A 155 -26.89 -4.36 11.60
N ILE A 156 -27.99 -4.87 11.02
CA ILE A 156 -28.32 -6.30 11.05
C ILE A 156 -27.41 -7.08 10.10
N ILE A 157 -27.16 -6.54 8.90
CA ILE A 157 -26.22 -7.11 7.94
C ILE A 157 -24.82 -7.25 8.57
N ASP A 158 -24.32 -6.22 9.26
CA ASP A 158 -23.03 -6.29 9.98
C ASP A 158 -23.06 -7.35 11.09
N GLY A 159 -24.14 -7.42 11.87
CA GLY A 159 -24.35 -8.44 12.89
C GLY A 159 -24.31 -9.87 12.31
N LEU A 160 -25.06 -10.13 11.24
CA LEU A 160 -25.07 -11.43 10.54
C LEU A 160 -23.70 -11.77 9.96
N CYS A 161 -22.99 -10.79 9.39
CA CYS A 161 -21.63 -10.98 8.87
C CYS A 161 -20.65 -11.38 9.97
N LYS A 162 -20.72 -10.74 11.15
CA LYS A 162 -19.89 -11.08 12.31
C LYS A 162 -20.18 -12.48 12.87
N GLU A 163 -21.43 -12.93 12.80
CA GLU A 163 -21.83 -14.31 13.12
C GLU A 163 -21.54 -15.33 12.00
N ARG A 164 -20.91 -14.91 10.89
CA ARG A 164 -20.65 -15.75 9.70
C ARG A 164 -21.91 -16.29 9.01
N ARG A 165 -23.05 -15.63 9.19
CA ARG A 165 -24.35 -15.98 8.58
C ARG A 165 -24.57 -15.20 7.27
N ILE A 166 -23.62 -15.29 6.36
CA ILE A 166 -23.59 -14.48 5.13
C ILE A 166 -24.81 -14.74 4.22
N ASP A 167 -25.32 -15.96 4.14
CA ASP A 167 -26.53 -16.26 3.36
C ASP A 167 -27.74 -15.42 3.81
N ASN A 168 -27.87 -15.19 5.12
CA ASN A 168 -28.95 -14.37 5.66
C ASN A 168 -28.69 -12.87 5.41
N ALA A 169 -27.43 -12.43 5.46
CA ALA A 169 -27.05 -11.07 5.09
C ALA A 169 -27.37 -10.77 3.62
N MET A 170 -27.08 -11.72 2.72
CA MET A 170 -27.43 -11.64 1.29
C MET A 170 -28.95 -11.62 1.06
N LYS A 171 -29.73 -12.40 1.82
CA LYS A 171 -31.20 -12.32 1.77
C LYS A 171 -31.72 -10.93 2.15
N LEU A 172 -31.13 -10.30 3.18
CA LEU A 172 -31.49 -8.94 3.55
C LEU A 172 -31.09 -7.92 2.47
N LEU A 173 -29.91 -8.06 1.86
CA LEU A 173 -29.52 -7.23 0.70
C LEU A 173 -30.56 -7.31 -0.43
N ASN A 174 -30.96 -8.53 -0.80
CA ASN A 174 -31.97 -8.76 -1.84
C ASN A 174 -33.33 -8.14 -1.46
N SER A 175 -33.71 -8.22 -0.18
CA SER A 175 -34.94 -7.60 0.33
C SER A 175 -34.89 -6.07 0.19
N MET A 176 -33.75 -5.45 0.49
CA MET A 176 -33.54 -4.01 0.30
C MET A 176 -33.63 -3.61 -1.17
N GLN A 177 -32.99 -4.37 -2.07
CA GLN A 177 -33.04 -4.12 -3.51
C GLN A 177 -34.47 -4.17 -4.07
N SER A 178 -35.27 -5.14 -3.61
CA SER A 178 -36.66 -5.33 -4.03
C SER A 178 -37.65 -4.34 -3.40
N GLY A 179 -37.27 -3.70 -2.28
CA GLY A 179 -38.08 -2.75 -1.55
C GLY A 179 -37.80 -1.29 -1.88
N ASP A 180 -38.39 -0.40 -1.07
CA ASP A 180 -38.24 1.05 -1.20
C ASP A 180 -36.92 1.58 -0.60
N CYS A 181 -36.22 0.77 0.21
CA CYS A 181 -34.97 1.13 0.85
C CYS A 181 -33.78 0.57 0.06
N LYS A 182 -33.16 1.41 -0.77
CA LYS A 182 -32.03 0.98 -1.61
C LYS A 182 -30.73 0.79 -0.82
N PRO A 183 -29.95 -0.28 -1.11
CA PRO A 183 -28.60 -0.42 -0.61
C PRO A 183 -27.71 0.76 -1.00
N ASP A 184 -26.81 1.14 -0.10
CA ASP A 184 -25.78 2.15 -0.33
C ASP A 184 -24.37 1.53 -0.28
N ILE A 185 -23.35 2.38 -0.45
CA ILE A 185 -21.95 1.96 -0.42
C ILE A 185 -21.58 1.30 0.93
N VAL A 186 -22.21 1.73 2.03
CA VAL A 186 -21.97 1.17 3.37
C VAL A 186 -22.55 -0.24 3.46
N THR A 187 -23.73 -0.46 2.88
CA THR A 187 -24.40 -1.76 2.80
C THR A 187 -23.48 -2.78 2.13
N TYR A 188 -23.00 -2.45 0.92
CA TYR A 188 -22.12 -3.32 0.15
C TYR A 188 -20.77 -3.55 0.81
N ASN A 189 -20.14 -2.50 1.36
CA ASN A 189 -18.89 -2.65 2.09
C ASN A 189 -19.01 -3.55 3.32
N THR A 190 -20.17 -3.54 3.98
CA THR A 190 -20.46 -4.41 5.12
C THR A 190 -20.52 -5.87 4.69
N ILE A 191 -21.20 -6.17 3.58
CA ILE A 191 -21.26 -7.53 3.02
C ILE A 191 -19.90 -7.99 2.53
N LEU A 192 -19.16 -7.15 1.81
CA LEU A 192 -17.81 -7.45 1.35
C LEU A 192 -16.88 -7.77 2.52
N LYS A 193 -16.96 -7.02 3.62
CA LYS A 193 -16.23 -7.34 4.85
C LYS A 193 -16.65 -8.71 5.43
N GLY A 194 -17.94 -9.04 5.39
CA GLY A 194 -18.45 -10.36 5.77
C GLY A 194 -17.91 -11.50 4.90
N LEU A 195 -17.95 -11.35 3.57
CA LEU A 195 -17.40 -12.29 2.60
C LEU A 195 -15.89 -12.50 2.78
N CYS A 196 -15.17 -11.41 3.08
CA CYS A 196 -13.76 -11.49 3.42
C CYS A 196 -13.53 -12.39 4.65
N ILE A 197 -14.33 -12.25 5.73
CA ILE A 197 -14.20 -13.05 6.97
C ILE A 197 -14.30 -14.56 6.69
N ILE A 198 -15.10 -14.97 5.72
CA ILE A 198 -15.29 -16.37 5.32
C ILE A 198 -14.48 -16.78 4.09
N GLU A 199 -13.61 -15.90 3.59
CA GLU A 199 -12.66 -16.14 2.49
C GLU A 199 -13.32 -16.51 1.15
N GLN A 200 -14.55 -16.00 0.91
CA GLN A 200 -15.29 -16.16 -0.34
C GLN A 200 -15.01 -15.01 -1.33
N TRP A 201 -13.87 -15.09 -2.02
CA TRP A 201 -13.39 -14.01 -2.91
C TRP A 201 -14.18 -13.87 -4.21
N GLU A 202 -14.67 -14.99 -4.75
CA GLU A 202 -15.45 -14.97 -5.99
C GLU A 202 -16.82 -14.30 -5.75
N ASP A 203 -17.46 -14.62 -4.63
CA ASP A 203 -18.70 -13.96 -4.20
C ASP A 203 -18.45 -12.45 -3.94
N ALA A 204 -17.27 -12.09 -3.40
CA ALA A 204 -16.90 -10.67 -3.23
C ALA A 204 -16.79 -9.94 -4.59
N LYS A 205 -16.24 -10.59 -5.64
CA LYS A 205 -16.20 -10.03 -7.00
C LYS A 205 -17.59 -9.92 -7.62
N GLU A 206 -18.46 -10.90 -7.37
CA GLU A 206 -19.86 -10.84 -7.81
C GLU A 206 -20.58 -9.64 -7.17
N ILE A 207 -20.42 -9.43 -5.87
CA ILE A 207 -20.94 -8.25 -5.17
C ILE A 207 -20.40 -6.94 -5.77
N MET A 208 -19.11 -6.87 -6.09
CA MET A 208 -18.55 -5.66 -6.73
C MET A 208 -19.11 -5.40 -8.14
N THR A 209 -19.50 -6.46 -8.85
CA THR A 209 -20.19 -6.34 -10.14
C THR A 209 -21.63 -5.88 -9.95
N GLU A 210 -22.31 -6.42 -8.93
CA GLU A 210 -23.66 -6.02 -8.53
C GLU A 210 -23.73 -4.55 -8.09
N MET A 211 -22.74 -4.07 -7.34
CA MET A 211 -22.58 -2.66 -6.97
C MET A 211 -22.67 -1.71 -8.18
N VAL A 212 -22.02 -2.07 -9.30
CA VAL A 212 -22.10 -1.28 -10.55
C VAL A 212 -23.49 -1.36 -11.17
N ARG A 213 -24.10 -2.55 -11.19
CA ARG A 213 -25.47 -2.74 -11.72
C ARG A 213 -26.50 -1.91 -10.95
N ASP A 214 -26.28 -1.74 -9.65
CA ASP A 214 -27.15 -1.01 -8.75
C ASP A 214 -26.86 0.51 -8.70
N ASN A 215 -26.00 1.01 -9.60
CA ASN A 215 -25.54 2.41 -9.65
C ASN A 215 -24.84 2.89 -8.37
N CYS A 216 -24.20 1.97 -7.64
CA CYS A 216 -23.39 2.26 -6.46
C CYS A 216 -21.96 1.72 -6.66
N PRO A 217 -21.19 2.28 -7.62
CA PRO A 217 -19.92 1.68 -8.03
C PRO A 217 -18.91 1.59 -6.88
N PRO A 218 -18.05 0.55 -6.85
CA PRO A 218 -16.96 0.47 -5.89
C PRO A 218 -16.09 1.72 -5.89
N ASN A 219 -15.69 2.16 -4.71
CA ASN A 219 -14.79 3.29 -4.51
C ASN A 219 -13.49 2.86 -3.80
N GLU A 220 -12.59 3.80 -3.52
CA GLU A 220 -11.32 3.53 -2.86
C GLU A 220 -11.50 2.88 -1.48
N VAL A 221 -12.54 3.26 -0.74
CA VAL A 221 -12.86 2.66 0.57
C VAL A 221 -13.27 1.19 0.43
N THR A 222 -13.99 0.86 -0.64
CA THR A 222 -14.41 -0.52 -0.97
C THR A 222 -13.19 -1.41 -1.20
N PHE A 223 -12.30 -1.00 -2.11
CA PHE A 223 -11.06 -1.73 -2.39
C PHE A 223 -10.15 -1.80 -1.17
N ASN A 224 -9.99 -0.70 -0.42
CA ASN A 224 -9.16 -0.68 0.79
C ASN A 224 -9.67 -1.64 1.86
N THR A 225 -10.99 -1.85 1.96
CA THR A 225 -11.58 -2.80 2.91
C THR A 225 -11.17 -4.23 2.59
N ILE A 226 -11.28 -4.63 1.32
CA ILE A 226 -10.89 -5.96 0.85
C ILE A 226 -9.36 -6.15 0.95
N ILE A 227 -8.59 -5.18 0.46
CA ILE A 227 -7.12 -5.21 0.50
C ILE A 227 -6.61 -5.30 1.95
N ASN A 228 -7.17 -4.55 2.89
CA ASN A 228 -6.81 -4.63 4.32
C ASN A 228 -6.93 -6.07 4.83
N PHE A 229 -8.06 -6.71 4.53
CA PHE A 229 -8.32 -8.06 4.98
C PHE A 229 -7.35 -9.06 4.33
N LEU A 230 -7.12 -8.95 3.02
CA LEU A 230 -6.16 -9.81 2.32
C LEU A 230 -4.73 -9.64 2.88
N CYS A 231 -4.34 -8.41 3.24
CA CYS A 231 -3.10 -8.13 3.94
C CYS A 231 -3.05 -8.82 5.32
N GLN A 232 -4.16 -8.81 6.06
CA GLN A 232 -4.31 -9.54 7.33
C GLN A 232 -4.37 -11.07 7.18
N LYS A 233 -4.49 -11.61 5.97
CA LYS A 233 -4.38 -13.05 5.71
C LYS A 233 -3.09 -13.43 5.01
N GLY A 234 -2.33 -12.44 4.55
CA GLY A 234 -1.13 -12.63 3.77
C GLY A 234 -1.36 -13.21 2.37
N LEU A 235 -2.56 -12.99 1.81
CA LEU A 235 -2.95 -13.50 0.49
C LEU A 235 -2.45 -12.55 -0.61
N LEU A 236 -1.17 -12.66 -0.97
CA LEU A 236 -0.50 -11.76 -1.92
C LEU A 236 -1.13 -11.75 -3.31
N GLU A 237 -1.48 -12.90 -3.88
CA GLU A 237 -2.13 -12.99 -5.18
C GLU A 237 -3.44 -12.20 -5.22
N GLY A 238 -4.29 -12.35 -4.20
CA GLY A 238 -5.54 -11.59 -4.10
C GLY A 238 -5.31 -10.09 -3.98
N ILE A 239 -4.32 -9.66 -3.20
CA ILE A 239 -3.98 -8.23 -3.06
C ILE A 239 -3.62 -7.62 -4.41
N ILE A 240 -2.80 -8.33 -5.20
CA ILE A 240 -2.36 -7.88 -6.51
C ILE A 240 -3.54 -7.84 -7.49
N GLU A 241 -4.41 -8.85 -7.45
CA GLU A 241 -5.62 -8.88 -8.29
C GLU A 241 -6.55 -7.72 -7.98
N PHE A 242 -6.86 -7.46 -6.70
CA PHE A 242 -7.74 -6.35 -6.31
C PHE A 242 -7.11 -4.97 -6.55
N LEU A 243 -5.77 -4.83 -6.49
CA LEU A 243 -5.09 -3.61 -6.92
C LEU A 243 -5.21 -3.35 -8.42
N GLN A 244 -5.19 -4.41 -9.25
CA GLN A 244 -5.40 -4.29 -10.69
C GLN A 244 -6.85 -3.94 -10.99
N GLN A 245 -7.80 -4.62 -10.38
CA GLN A 245 -9.22 -4.30 -10.50
C GLN A 245 -9.50 -2.86 -10.05
N MET A 246 -8.88 -2.38 -8.96
CA MET A 246 -9.03 -0.99 -8.52
C MET A 246 -8.78 0.00 -9.67
N LEU A 247 -7.72 -0.23 -10.46
CA LEU A 247 -7.39 0.58 -11.64
C LEU A 247 -8.38 0.41 -12.80
N GLU A 248 -8.89 -0.81 -13.02
CA GLU A 248 -9.89 -1.10 -14.05
C GLU A 248 -11.22 -0.40 -13.80
N TYR A 249 -11.62 -0.28 -12.53
CA TYR A 249 -12.80 0.49 -12.10
C TYR A 249 -12.54 2.01 -12.05
N GLY A 250 -11.35 2.48 -12.43
CA GLY A 250 -10.99 3.89 -12.44
C GLY A 250 -10.60 4.48 -11.08
N CYS A 251 -10.50 3.65 -10.05
CA CYS A 251 -9.96 4.04 -8.74
C CYS A 251 -8.43 3.97 -8.78
N THR A 252 -7.75 4.94 -8.17
CA THR A 252 -6.28 4.91 -8.06
C THR A 252 -5.87 4.57 -6.63
N PRO A 253 -4.99 3.57 -6.41
CA PRO A 253 -4.39 3.36 -5.11
C PRO A 253 -3.77 4.65 -4.59
N ASN A 254 -4.11 5.02 -3.36
CA ASN A 254 -3.68 6.25 -2.72
C ASN A 254 -2.87 5.96 -1.44
N SER A 255 -2.44 7.01 -0.72
CA SER A 255 -1.65 6.81 0.50
C SER A 255 -2.39 5.99 1.57
N VAL A 256 -3.73 6.07 1.62
CA VAL A 256 -4.57 5.25 2.51
C VAL A 256 -4.50 3.78 2.10
N THR A 257 -4.50 3.48 0.80
CA THR A 257 -4.39 2.11 0.26
C THR A 257 -3.08 1.48 0.72
N TYR A 258 -1.96 2.14 0.48
CA TYR A 258 -0.65 1.63 0.84
C TYR A 258 -0.41 1.58 2.35
N THR A 259 -0.91 2.58 3.10
CA THR A 259 -0.90 2.55 4.56
C THR A 259 -1.69 1.36 5.09
N THR A 260 -2.86 1.09 4.51
CA THR A 260 -3.71 -0.05 4.85
C THR A 260 -3.00 -1.36 4.58
N MET A 261 -2.29 -1.48 3.45
CA MET A 261 -1.50 -2.68 3.14
C MET A 261 -0.40 -2.90 4.17
N ILE A 262 0.42 -1.88 4.43
CA ILE A 262 1.52 -1.95 5.41
C ILE A 262 0.99 -2.33 6.80
N ASN A 263 -0.08 -1.69 7.26
CA ASN A 263 -0.70 -1.98 8.55
C ASN A 263 -1.33 -3.38 8.61
N GLY A 264 -2.02 -3.80 7.55
CA GLY A 264 -2.69 -5.11 7.47
C GLY A 264 -1.70 -6.28 7.58
N PHE A 265 -0.53 -6.17 6.95
CA PHE A 265 0.55 -7.15 7.10
C PHE A 265 1.14 -7.21 8.51
N CYS A 266 0.97 -6.17 9.32
CA CYS A 266 1.55 -6.10 10.67
C CYS A 266 0.57 -6.50 11.77
N ASN A 267 -0.73 -6.35 11.53
CA ASN A 267 -1.77 -6.80 12.47
C ASN A 267 -1.89 -8.34 12.52
N THR A 268 -1.20 -9.07 11.64
CA THR A 268 -1.01 -10.53 11.74
C THR A 268 0.13 -10.87 12.69
N GLY A 269 -0.15 -10.83 13.99
CA GLY A 269 0.67 -11.55 14.97
C GLY A 269 1.92 -10.83 15.47
N ALA A 270 2.10 -9.54 15.21
CA ALA A 270 3.14 -8.74 15.87
C ALA A 270 2.98 -8.68 17.41
N ASN A 271 1.81 -9.01 17.99
CA ASN A 271 1.65 -9.09 19.45
C ASN A 271 1.71 -10.51 20.06
N ARG A 272 1.78 -11.59 19.27
CA ARG A 272 1.86 -12.96 19.82
C ARG A 272 3.25 -13.60 19.76
N LEU A 273 4.22 -12.99 19.08
CA LEU A 273 5.58 -13.53 18.94
C LEU A 273 6.69 -12.57 19.39
N TYR A 274 6.40 -11.63 20.31
CA TYR A 274 7.43 -10.99 21.14
C TYR A 274 7.99 -11.94 22.22
N GLN A 275 7.70 -13.25 22.14
CA GLN A 275 8.46 -14.27 22.85
C GLN A 275 9.55 -14.77 21.89
N ASN A 276 10.79 -14.29 22.11
CA ASN A 276 12.07 -14.78 21.54
C ASN A 276 12.75 -13.96 20.41
N GLY A 277 12.57 -12.64 20.37
CA GLY A 277 13.63 -11.74 19.88
C GLY A 277 14.05 -11.85 18.40
N GLN A 278 13.24 -12.44 17.52
CA GLN A 278 13.41 -12.33 16.08
C GLN A 278 12.06 -12.09 15.39
N PRO A 279 11.94 -11.05 14.53
CA PRO A 279 10.71 -10.83 13.77
C PRO A 279 10.44 -12.02 12.84
N PRO A 280 9.18 -12.47 12.70
CA PRO A 280 8.85 -13.59 11.83
C PRO A 280 9.26 -13.26 10.38
N LYS A 281 9.92 -14.22 9.72
CA LYS A 281 10.34 -14.16 8.30
C LYS A 281 9.18 -14.10 7.28
N ALA A 282 7.92 -14.00 7.71
CA ALA A 282 6.75 -14.12 6.85
C ALA A 282 5.97 -12.80 6.83
N LEU A 283 5.84 -12.22 5.62
CA LEU A 283 4.99 -11.09 5.24
C LEU A 283 5.37 -9.71 5.82
N THR A 284 6.38 -9.11 5.21
CA THR A 284 6.76 -7.71 5.40
C THR A 284 6.46 -6.90 4.13
N PRO A 285 6.33 -5.56 4.20
CA PRO A 285 6.20 -4.70 3.03
C PRO A 285 7.27 -4.98 1.94
N HIS A 286 8.44 -5.52 2.31
CA HIS A 286 9.47 -5.99 1.37
C HIS A 286 8.99 -7.10 0.41
N VAL A 287 8.23 -8.09 0.91
CA VAL A 287 7.71 -9.20 0.09
C VAL A 287 6.66 -8.70 -0.89
N LEU A 288 5.82 -7.76 -0.44
CA LEU A 288 4.84 -7.10 -1.28
C LEU A 288 5.51 -6.30 -2.40
N VAL A 289 6.49 -5.44 -2.08
CA VAL A 289 7.27 -4.70 -3.07
C VAL A 289 7.91 -5.65 -4.08
N SER A 290 8.51 -6.76 -3.62
CA SER A 290 9.09 -7.76 -4.52
C SER A 290 8.06 -8.39 -5.46
N SER A 291 6.88 -8.73 -4.93
CA SER A 291 5.80 -9.37 -5.70
C SER A 291 5.19 -8.42 -6.72
N LEU A 292 4.97 -7.16 -6.34
CA LEU A 292 4.52 -6.09 -7.24
C LEU A 292 5.52 -5.86 -8.38
N CYS A 293 6.82 -5.79 -8.08
CA CYS A 293 7.86 -5.68 -9.12
C CYS A 293 7.84 -6.86 -10.09
N LYS A 294 7.67 -8.10 -9.60
CA LYS A 294 7.59 -9.29 -10.47
C LYS A 294 6.37 -9.27 -11.40
N LYS A 295 5.27 -8.65 -10.96
CA LYS A 295 4.03 -8.49 -11.74
C LYS A 295 4.02 -7.23 -12.62
N GLY A 296 5.09 -6.44 -12.62
CA GLY A 296 5.21 -5.21 -13.43
C GLY A 296 4.51 -3.98 -12.83
N LEU A 297 3.96 -4.10 -11.62
CA LEU A 297 3.30 -3.03 -10.88
C LEU A 297 4.34 -2.12 -10.19
N LEU A 298 5.20 -1.49 -10.99
CA LEU A 298 6.38 -0.77 -10.52
C LEU A 298 6.04 0.54 -9.79
N ILE A 299 4.99 1.24 -10.20
CA ILE A 299 4.56 2.48 -9.54
C ILE A 299 4.10 2.16 -8.12
N GLN A 300 3.23 1.16 -7.96
CA GLN A 300 2.74 0.73 -6.65
C GLN A 300 3.88 0.25 -5.75
N ALA A 301 4.86 -0.45 -6.32
CA ALA A 301 6.04 -0.91 -5.59
C ALA A 301 6.89 0.26 -5.05
N ILE A 302 7.07 1.34 -5.82
CA ILE A 302 7.79 2.55 -5.40
C ILE A 302 7.02 3.30 -4.31
N GLU A 303 5.71 3.44 -4.45
CA GLU A 303 4.89 4.16 -3.46
C GLU A 303 4.91 3.48 -2.10
N ILE A 304 4.81 2.15 -2.07
CA ILE A 304 4.96 1.38 -0.83
C ILE A 304 6.36 1.59 -0.25
N LEU A 305 7.40 1.48 -1.08
CA LEU A 305 8.78 1.64 -0.65
C LEU A 305 9.05 3.00 0.00
N ARG A 306 8.49 4.09 -0.53
CA ARG A 306 8.61 5.46 0.01
C ARG A 306 7.81 5.68 1.29
N LEU A 307 6.69 4.97 1.46
CA LEU A 307 5.86 5.06 2.67
C LEU A 307 6.41 4.23 3.84
N MET A 308 7.27 3.25 3.58
CA MET A 308 7.86 2.38 4.61
C MET A 308 8.56 3.19 5.73
N PRO A 309 9.46 4.17 5.46
CA PRO A 309 10.12 4.96 6.50
C PRO A 309 9.15 5.78 7.37
N GLU A 310 8.12 6.38 6.75
CA GLU A 310 7.11 7.16 7.47
C GLU A 310 6.32 6.32 8.48
N LYS A 311 6.19 5.01 8.22
CA LYS A 311 5.51 4.06 9.09
C LYS A 311 6.47 3.31 10.03
N GLY A 312 7.75 3.70 10.08
CA GLY A 312 8.75 3.13 10.97
C GLY A 312 9.41 1.84 10.47
N TYR A 313 9.25 1.50 9.19
CA TYR A 313 9.95 0.37 8.57
C TYR A 313 11.19 0.86 7.85
N VAL A 314 12.30 0.15 8.02
CA VAL A 314 13.56 0.46 7.31
C VAL A 314 13.60 -0.37 6.03
N PRO A 315 13.49 0.23 4.83
CA PRO A 315 13.76 -0.47 3.59
C PRO A 315 15.16 -1.08 3.61
N ASN A 316 15.30 -2.34 3.20
CA ASN A 316 16.60 -2.99 3.12
C ASN A 316 17.18 -2.91 1.71
N LEU A 317 18.49 -3.15 1.58
CA LEU A 317 19.22 -3.15 0.32
C LEU A 317 18.57 -4.05 -0.74
N LEU A 318 18.06 -5.22 -0.33
CA LEU A 318 17.37 -6.16 -1.23
C LEU A 318 16.12 -5.54 -1.87
N THR A 319 15.34 -4.76 -1.11
CA THR A 319 14.09 -4.16 -1.59
C THR A 319 14.37 -3.11 -2.65
N TYR A 320 15.32 -2.20 -2.40
CA TYR A 320 15.77 -1.23 -3.41
C TYR A 320 16.33 -1.94 -4.64
N ASN A 321 17.16 -2.98 -4.49
CA ASN A 321 17.73 -3.74 -5.60
C ASN A 321 16.70 -4.45 -6.49
N ILE A 322 15.56 -4.84 -5.93
CA ILE A 322 14.44 -5.42 -6.67
C ILE A 322 13.70 -4.33 -7.44
N VAL A 323 13.37 -3.20 -6.81
CA VAL A 323 12.68 -2.07 -7.47
C VAL A 323 13.54 -1.50 -8.59
N ILE A 324 14.80 -1.17 -8.30
CA ILE A 324 15.77 -0.66 -9.28
C ILE A 324 15.96 -1.65 -10.44
N GLY A 325 16.08 -2.95 -10.14
CA GLY A 325 16.18 -3.98 -11.17
C GLY A 325 14.90 -4.13 -12.01
N GLY A 326 13.73 -3.92 -11.41
CA GLY A 326 12.44 -3.89 -12.11
C GLY A 326 12.31 -2.69 -13.05
N LEU A 327 12.60 -1.49 -12.54
CA LEU A 327 12.62 -0.24 -13.33
C LEU A 327 13.60 -0.31 -14.50
N SER A 328 14.79 -0.85 -14.22
CA SER A 328 15.83 -1.15 -15.22
C SER A 328 15.32 -2.02 -16.37
N LYS A 329 14.64 -3.12 -16.06
CA LYS A 329 14.07 -4.03 -17.06
C LYS A 329 12.92 -3.39 -17.85
N ALA A 330 12.16 -2.50 -17.22
CA ALA A 330 11.06 -1.77 -17.85
C ALA A 330 11.52 -0.54 -18.65
N GLY A 331 12.81 -0.22 -18.68
CA GLY A 331 13.35 0.95 -19.38
C GLY A 331 13.12 2.29 -18.68
N ARG A 332 12.60 2.29 -17.44
CA ARG A 332 12.32 3.50 -16.63
C ARG A 332 13.58 3.96 -15.89
N MET A 333 14.60 4.35 -16.66
CA MET A 333 15.95 4.53 -16.12
C MET A 333 16.07 5.70 -15.14
N GLN A 334 15.39 6.83 -15.40
CA GLN A 334 15.47 7.99 -14.52
C GLN A 334 14.99 7.64 -13.11
N GLU A 335 13.86 6.95 -13.00
CA GLU A 335 13.33 6.50 -11.73
C GLU A 335 14.26 5.49 -11.05
N ALA A 336 14.95 4.63 -11.81
CA ALA A 336 15.93 3.71 -11.23
C ALA A 336 17.12 4.46 -10.58
N LEU A 337 17.56 5.56 -11.18
CA LEU A 337 18.60 6.44 -10.63
C LEU A 337 18.09 7.21 -9.40
N ASP A 338 16.87 7.76 -9.47
CA ASP A 338 16.24 8.44 -8.33
C ASP A 338 16.12 7.49 -7.14
N MET A 339 15.73 6.23 -7.38
CA MET A 339 15.67 5.20 -6.34
C MET A 339 17.05 4.83 -5.78
N LEU A 340 18.10 4.86 -6.61
CA LEU A 340 19.48 4.63 -6.13
C LEU A 340 19.93 5.78 -5.22
N ASP A 341 19.65 7.03 -5.58
CA ASP A 341 20.01 8.18 -4.76
C ASP A 341 19.20 8.24 -3.47
N GLU A 342 17.93 7.84 -3.50
CA GLU A 342 17.11 7.63 -2.30
C GLU A 342 17.71 6.55 -1.42
N MET A 343 18.08 5.40 -1.99
CA MET A 343 18.73 4.30 -1.27
C MET A 343 20.04 4.75 -0.60
N LYS A 344 20.87 5.57 -1.25
CA LYS A 344 22.13 6.09 -0.68
C LYS A 344 21.91 6.91 0.61
N ARG A 345 20.71 7.47 0.83
CA ARG A 345 20.38 8.20 2.07
C ARG A 345 20.10 7.27 3.25
N PHE A 346 19.65 6.05 2.98
CA PHE A 346 19.20 5.10 4.00
C PHE A 346 20.08 3.86 4.14
N CYS A 347 20.89 3.53 3.12
CA CYS A 347 21.69 2.31 3.03
C CYS A 347 23.04 2.59 2.33
N VAL A 348 24.07 1.82 2.70
CA VAL A 348 25.34 1.80 1.96
C VAL A 348 25.20 0.79 0.81
N PRO A 349 25.29 1.20 -0.47
CA PRO A 349 25.22 0.27 -1.58
C PRO A 349 26.47 -0.62 -1.63
N GLU A 350 26.28 -1.91 -1.91
CA GLU A 350 27.36 -2.84 -2.24
C GLU A 350 27.69 -2.79 -3.75
N VAL A 351 28.88 -3.29 -4.13
CA VAL A 351 29.35 -3.39 -5.53
C VAL A 351 28.30 -4.04 -6.44
N PHE A 352 27.60 -5.07 -5.95
CA PHE A 352 26.53 -5.76 -6.69
C PHE A 352 25.37 -4.84 -7.11
N THR A 353 25.04 -3.85 -6.27
CA THR A 353 23.94 -2.92 -6.55
C THR A 353 24.30 -2.01 -7.70
N TYR A 354 25.53 -1.46 -7.66
CA TYR A 354 26.06 -0.63 -8.72
C TYR A 354 26.26 -1.40 -10.03
N SER A 355 26.82 -2.61 -9.97
CA SER A 355 27.09 -3.42 -11.17
C SER A 355 25.81 -3.71 -11.95
N LYS A 356 24.70 -3.98 -11.25
CA LYS A 356 23.38 -4.24 -11.85
C LYS A 356 22.78 -3.00 -12.53
N ILE A 357 22.94 -1.82 -11.94
CA ILE A 357 22.46 -0.55 -12.52
C ILE A 357 23.34 -0.16 -13.71
N ILE A 358 24.65 -0.27 -13.58
CA ILE A 358 25.59 -0.04 -14.67
C ILE A 358 25.26 -0.95 -15.85
N ALA A 359 25.00 -2.24 -15.60
CA ALA A 359 24.58 -3.16 -16.65
C ALA A 359 23.27 -2.77 -17.32
N SER A 360 22.32 -2.27 -16.55
CA SER A 360 21.07 -1.73 -17.08
C SER A 360 21.29 -0.49 -17.94
N LEU A 361 22.07 0.48 -17.47
CA LEU A 361 22.40 1.73 -18.17
C LEU A 361 23.15 1.48 -19.46
N SER A 362 24.16 0.59 -19.42
CA SER A 362 24.88 0.13 -20.61
C SER A 362 23.95 -0.55 -21.60
N LYS A 363 22.96 -1.33 -21.13
CA LYS A 363 21.94 -1.93 -22.01
C LYS A 363 21.01 -0.90 -22.62
N ALA A 364 20.69 0.17 -21.89
CA ALA A 364 19.82 1.26 -22.33
C ALA A 364 20.52 2.31 -23.21
N GLY A 365 21.83 2.19 -23.47
CA GLY A 365 22.58 3.17 -24.27
C GLY A 365 22.81 4.50 -23.54
N LYS A 366 22.88 4.45 -22.21
CA LYS A 366 23.11 5.61 -21.34
C LYS A 366 24.51 5.57 -20.73
N MET A 367 25.53 5.59 -21.59
CA MET A 367 26.90 5.32 -21.16
C MET A 367 27.50 6.34 -20.19
N GLU A 368 27.18 7.64 -20.33
CA GLU A 368 27.74 8.68 -19.45
C GLU A 368 27.28 8.49 -17.99
N GLU A 369 25.98 8.22 -17.79
CA GLU A 369 25.41 7.91 -16.47
C GLU A 369 26.05 6.64 -15.86
N ALA A 370 26.36 5.64 -16.69
CA ALA A 370 27.02 4.41 -16.24
C ALA A 370 28.46 4.66 -15.77
N LEU A 371 29.19 5.56 -16.43
CA LEU A 371 30.54 5.96 -16.06
C LEU A 371 30.57 6.83 -14.81
N ASP A 372 29.57 7.68 -14.61
CA ASP A 372 29.44 8.47 -13.40
C ASP A 372 29.18 7.58 -12.17
N LEU A 373 28.37 6.53 -12.33
CA LEU A 373 28.20 5.51 -11.29
C LEU A 373 29.49 4.72 -11.02
N LEU A 374 30.27 4.39 -12.06
CA LEU A 374 31.57 3.73 -11.87
C LEU A 374 32.52 4.62 -11.04
N ASN A 375 32.55 5.92 -11.31
CA ASN A 375 33.32 6.86 -10.50
C ASN A 375 32.84 6.90 -9.04
N ASP A 376 31.52 6.86 -8.80
CA ASP A 376 30.95 6.82 -7.44
C ASP A 376 31.40 5.56 -6.68
N ILE A 377 31.50 4.40 -7.34
CA ILE A 377 32.04 3.16 -6.74
C ILE A 377 33.49 3.38 -6.30
N VAL A 378 34.34 3.89 -7.20
CA VAL A 378 35.77 4.07 -6.95
C VAL A 378 36.02 5.12 -5.87
N LEU A 379 35.31 6.25 -5.89
CA LEU A 379 35.41 7.30 -4.87
C LEU A 379 35.02 6.80 -3.47
N LYS A 380 34.14 5.80 -3.38
CA LYS A 380 33.75 5.15 -2.12
C LYS A 380 34.73 4.06 -1.66
N GLY A 381 35.83 3.85 -2.40
CA GLY A 381 36.82 2.82 -2.10
C GLY A 381 36.33 1.39 -2.35
N LEU A 382 35.21 1.24 -3.08
CA LEU A 382 34.73 -0.05 -3.53
C LEU A 382 35.48 -0.47 -4.80
N ILE A 383 35.81 -1.76 -4.92
CA ILE A 383 36.48 -2.30 -6.10
C ILE A 383 35.40 -2.79 -7.07
N PRO A 384 35.27 -2.18 -8.27
CA PRO A 384 34.31 -2.67 -9.26
C PRO A 384 34.65 -4.10 -9.68
N ASP A 385 33.61 -4.93 -9.84
CA ASP A 385 33.79 -6.33 -10.23
C ASP A 385 33.95 -6.50 -11.74
N THR A 386 34.38 -7.69 -12.16
CA THR A 386 34.55 -8.03 -13.58
C THR A 386 33.25 -7.88 -14.38
N VAL A 387 32.09 -8.10 -13.74
CA VAL A 387 30.76 -7.98 -14.36
C VAL A 387 30.44 -6.52 -14.70
N THR A 388 30.83 -5.58 -13.84
CA THR A 388 30.68 -4.13 -14.06
C THR A 388 31.42 -3.72 -15.33
N TYR A 389 32.69 -4.11 -15.44
CA TYR A 389 33.52 -3.81 -16.60
C TYR A 389 32.99 -4.48 -17.88
N GLN A 390 32.61 -5.75 -17.83
CA GLN A 390 32.02 -6.44 -18.97
C GLN A 390 30.76 -5.74 -19.48
N SER A 391 29.93 -5.26 -18.57
CA SER A 391 28.68 -4.58 -18.91
C SER A 391 28.92 -3.23 -19.58
N LEU A 392 29.88 -2.45 -19.08
CA LEU A 392 30.31 -1.19 -19.67
C LEU A 392 30.88 -1.39 -21.07
N ALA A 393 31.75 -2.39 -21.26
CA ALA A 393 32.30 -2.73 -22.56
C ALA A 393 31.18 -3.06 -23.56
N LEU A 394 30.23 -3.92 -23.18
CA LEU A 394 29.07 -4.26 -24.03
C LEU A 394 28.20 -3.03 -24.38
N GLY A 395 28.06 -2.07 -23.47
CA GLY A 395 27.35 -0.81 -23.72
C GLY A 395 28.03 0.04 -24.78
N VAL A 396 29.34 0.25 -24.66
CA VAL A 396 30.13 1.02 -25.62
C VAL A 396 30.10 0.42 -27.02
N CYS A 397 30.16 -0.91 -27.12
CA CYS A 397 30.08 -1.61 -28.39
C CYS A 397 28.76 -1.36 -29.15
N ARG A 398 27.65 -1.15 -28.42
CA ARG A 398 26.32 -0.91 -28.99
C ARG A 398 26.12 0.52 -29.49
N GLU A 399 26.74 1.50 -28.84
CA GLU A 399 26.64 2.91 -29.25
C GLU A 399 27.54 3.27 -30.45
N ASN A 400 28.35 2.33 -30.95
CA ASN A 400 29.29 2.51 -32.08
C ASN A 400 30.25 3.71 -31.92
N SER A 401 30.52 4.13 -30.67
CA SER A 401 31.34 5.30 -30.36
C SER A 401 32.70 4.88 -29.80
N ILE A 402 33.70 4.79 -30.68
CA ILE A 402 35.10 4.50 -30.32
C ILE A 402 35.64 5.56 -29.36
N VAL A 403 35.26 6.82 -29.57
CA VAL A 403 35.67 7.94 -28.72
C VAL A 403 35.26 7.70 -27.26
N LYS A 404 34.07 7.13 -27.03
CA LYS A 404 33.62 6.77 -25.67
C LYS A 404 34.38 5.55 -25.12
N ALA A 405 34.74 4.59 -25.97
CA ALA A 405 35.59 3.45 -25.59
C ALA A 405 36.96 3.92 -25.07
N VAL A 406 37.63 4.77 -25.84
CA VAL A 406 38.96 5.32 -25.50
C VAL A 406 38.89 6.19 -24.25
N ARG A 407 37.87 7.05 -24.14
CA ARG A 407 37.62 7.84 -22.92
C ARG A 407 37.45 6.94 -21.68
N MET A 408 36.80 5.78 -21.84
CA MET A 408 36.61 4.82 -20.76
C MET A 408 37.93 4.16 -20.34
N PHE A 409 38.80 3.78 -21.28
CA PHE A 409 40.14 3.26 -20.96
C PHE A 409 40.96 4.27 -20.14
N HIS A 410 41.04 5.52 -20.60
CA HIS A 410 41.75 6.57 -19.85
C HIS A 410 41.14 6.81 -18.47
N ARG A 411 39.81 6.88 -18.37
CA ARG A 411 39.12 7.07 -17.09
C ARG A 411 39.36 5.90 -16.12
N MET A 412 39.47 4.66 -16.61
CA MET A 412 39.83 3.49 -15.79
C MET A 412 41.26 3.55 -15.27
N GLU A 413 42.19 3.96 -16.11
CA GLU A 413 43.60 4.14 -15.74
C GLU A 413 43.79 5.30 -14.76
N ASP A 414 43.11 6.42 -14.97
CA ASP A 414 43.09 7.57 -14.04
C ASP A 414 42.55 7.19 -12.66
N MET A 415 41.64 6.21 -12.61
CA MET A 415 41.10 5.63 -11.37
C MET A 415 42.01 4.58 -10.74
N GLY A 416 43.16 4.27 -11.34
CA GLY A 416 44.11 3.26 -10.86
C GLY A 416 43.63 1.81 -11.03
N VAL A 417 42.62 1.57 -11.89
CA VAL A 417 42.12 0.22 -12.18
C VAL A 417 42.59 -0.23 -13.56
N SER A 418 43.44 -1.24 -13.60
CA SER A 418 43.89 -1.81 -14.88
C SER A 418 42.78 -2.64 -15.53
N PRO A 419 42.44 -2.39 -16.81
CA PRO A 419 41.49 -3.24 -17.51
C PRO A 419 42.04 -4.66 -17.67
N ASN A 420 41.18 -5.67 -17.53
CA ASN A 420 41.55 -7.08 -17.68
C ASN A 420 41.28 -7.59 -19.11
N SER A 421 41.76 -8.80 -19.43
CA SER A 421 41.63 -9.35 -20.80
C SER A 421 40.18 -9.47 -21.27
N MET A 422 39.24 -9.79 -20.36
CA MET A 422 37.81 -9.83 -20.67
C MET A 422 37.26 -8.48 -21.13
N PHE A 423 37.68 -7.39 -20.51
CA PHE A 423 37.24 -6.04 -20.90
C PHE A 423 37.76 -5.66 -22.29
N TYR A 424 39.06 -5.89 -22.55
CA TYR A 424 39.65 -5.69 -23.88
C TYR A 424 38.93 -6.54 -24.94
N ASN A 425 38.72 -7.83 -24.67
CA ASN A 425 38.03 -8.75 -25.57
C ASN A 425 36.61 -8.27 -25.91
N ALA A 426 35.86 -7.76 -24.93
CA ALA A 426 34.52 -7.24 -25.17
C ALA A 426 34.53 -6.02 -26.10
N VAL A 427 35.46 -5.08 -25.90
CA VAL A 427 35.60 -3.90 -26.78
C VAL A 427 36.07 -4.31 -28.18
N LEU A 428 37.06 -5.20 -28.27
CA LEU A 428 37.56 -5.78 -29.53
C LEU A 428 36.41 -6.41 -30.33
N LEU A 429 35.58 -7.23 -29.67
CA LEU A 429 34.42 -7.87 -30.29
C LEU A 429 33.43 -6.83 -30.84
N GLY A 430 33.22 -5.72 -30.12
CA GLY A 430 32.39 -4.62 -30.61
C GLY A 430 32.95 -3.90 -31.83
N LEU A 431 34.26 -3.64 -31.85
CA LEU A 431 34.95 -3.01 -32.98
C LEU A 431 34.87 -3.91 -34.21
N CYS A 432 35.18 -5.20 -34.06
CA CYS A 432 35.10 -6.20 -35.12
C CYS A 432 33.66 -6.40 -35.64
N LYS A 433 32.64 -6.36 -34.77
CA LYS A 433 31.23 -6.42 -35.19
C LYS A 433 30.78 -5.20 -36.01
N ASN A 434 31.37 -4.04 -35.74
CA ASN A 434 31.04 -2.79 -36.41
C ASN A 434 31.92 -2.52 -37.64
N GLN A 435 32.66 -3.53 -38.12
CA GLN A 435 33.57 -3.43 -39.26
C GLN A 435 34.67 -2.36 -39.08
N LYS A 436 35.29 -2.31 -37.88
CA LYS A 436 36.41 -1.42 -37.56
C LYS A 436 37.62 -2.22 -37.05
N THR A 437 38.09 -3.19 -37.83
CA THR A 437 39.23 -4.06 -37.44
C THR A 437 40.55 -3.33 -37.29
N ASP A 438 40.76 -2.23 -38.02
CA ASP A 438 41.91 -1.33 -37.88
C ASP A 438 42.06 -0.84 -36.44
N HIS A 439 40.98 -0.29 -35.87
CA HIS A 439 40.96 0.15 -34.48
C HIS A 439 40.99 -1.00 -33.47
N ALA A 440 40.53 -2.20 -33.87
CA ALA A 440 40.67 -3.39 -33.03
C ALA A 440 42.15 -3.83 -32.92
N ILE A 441 42.91 -3.72 -34.01
CA ILE A 441 44.35 -4.01 -34.00
C ILE A 441 45.10 -2.98 -33.15
N ASP A 442 44.76 -1.69 -33.27
CA ASP A 442 45.34 -0.65 -32.41
C ASP A 442 45.05 -0.91 -30.93
N LEU A 443 43.83 -1.35 -30.61
CA LEU A 443 43.45 -1.69 -29.23
C LEU A 443 44.19 -2.93 -28.72
N LEU A 444 44.47 -3.92 -29.57
CA LEU A 444 45.30 -5.07 -29.21
C LEU A 444 46.73 -4.64 -28.90
N ALA A 445 47.32 -3.75 -29.71
CA ALA A 445 48.64 -3.20 -29.44
C ALA A 445 48.68 -2.42 -28.13
N TYR A 446 47.63 -1.64 -27.86
CA TYR A 446 47.45 -0.94 -26.59
C TYR A 446 47.33 -1.91 -25.40
N MET A 447 46.52 -2.97 -25.52
CA MET A 447 46.36 -4.01 -24.51
C MET A 447 47.70 -4.62 -24.09
N VAL A 448 48.53 -4.98 -25.07
CA VAL A 448 49.89 -5.52 -24.83
C VAL A 448 50.79 -4.46 -24.19
N GLY A 449 50.71 -3.20 -24.63
CA GLY A 449 51.46 -2.08 -24.06
C GLY A 449 51.10 -1.78 -22.59
N SER A 450 49.85 -2.00 -22.21
CA SER A 450 49.35 -1.86 -20.83
C SER A 450 49.63 -3.07 -19.94
N ASN A 451 50.53 -3.99 -20.34
CA ASN A 451 50.87 -5.24 -19.65
C ASN A 451 49.67 -6.22 -19.47
N CYS A 452 48.60 -6.08 -20.26
CA CYS A 452 47.51 -7.05 -20.28
C CYS A 452 47.79 -8.06 -21.40
N MET A 453 48.05 -9.32 -21.06
CA MET A 453 48.40 -10.33 -22.08
C MET A 453 47.14 -10.82 -22.82
N PRO A 454 47.14 -10.82 -24.16
CA PRO A 454 46.07 -11.43 -24.96
C PRO A 454 45.89 -12.91 -24.63
N ASP A 455 44.64 -13.36 -24.54
CA ASP A 455 44.28 -14.76 -24.37
C ASP A 455 43.78 -15.36 -25.69
N GLU A 456 43.49 -16.67 -25.68
CA GLU A 456 42.97 -17.36 -26.87
C GLU A 456 41.71 -16.68 -27.43
N SER A 457 40.83 -16.18 -26.56
CA SER A 457 39.60 -15.49 -26.96
C SER A 457 39.90 -14.17 -27.66
N THR A 458 40.92 -13.43 -27.22
CA THR A 458 41.38 -12.19 -27.87
C THR A 458 41.68 -12.42 -29.35
N TYR A 459 42.44 -13.47 -29.64
CA TYR A 459 42.86 -13.78 -31.01
C TYR A 459 41.73 -14.33 -31.86
N VAL A 460 40.86 -15.18 -31.29
CA VAL A 460 39.65 -15.68 -31.96
C VAL A 460 38.77 -14.52 -32.45
N ILE A 461 38.53 -13.53 -31.58
CA ILE A 461 37.71 -12.35 -31.89
C ILE A 461 38.28 -11.56 -33.09
N LEU A 462 39.60 -11.36 -33.12
CA LEU A 462 40.29 -10.65 -34.21
C LEU A 462 40.23 -11.41 -35.52
N VAL A 463 40.45 -12.72 -35.49
CA VAL A 463 40.36 -13.59 -36.68
C VAL A 463 38.95 -13.56 -37.27
N GLU A 464 37.93 -13.72 -36.43
CA GLU A 464 36.52 -13.62 -36.86
C GLU A 464 36.17 -12.23 -37.40
N GLY A 465 36.71 -11.18 -36.77
CA GLY A 465 36.55 -9.80 -37.22
C GLY A 465 37.12 -9.55 -38.61
N LEU A 466 38.39 -9.93 -38.83
CA LEU A 466 39.07 -9.81 -40.12
C LEU A 466 38.36 -10.59 -41.22
N ALA A 467 37.93 -11.82 -40.92
CA ALA A 467 37.17 -12.65 -41.85
C ALA A 467 35.83 -12.01 -42.23
N ARG A 468 35.12 -11.41 -41.26
CA ARG A 468 33.82 -10.74 -41.49
C ARG A 468 33.95 -9.47 -42.35
N GLU A 469 35.07 -8.76 -42.28
CA GLU A 469 35.37 -7.60 -43.13
C GLU A 469 35.93 -7.98 -44.51
N GLY A 470 36.24 -9.26 -44.75
CA GLY A 470 36.75 -9.76 -46.03
C GLY A 470 38.27 -9.86 -46.13
N PHE A 471 39.02 -9.57 -45.06
CA PHE A 471 40.47 -9.72 -44.95
C PHE A 471 40.86 -11.18 -44.67
N LEU A 472 40.50 -12.08 -45.59
CA LEU A 472 40.64 -13.53 -45.42
C LEU A 472 42.10 -14.01 -45.41
N GLU A 473 42.99 -13.35 -46.15
CA GLU A 473 44.41 -13.74 -46.21
C GLU A 473 45.13 -13.34 -44.92
N GLU A 474 44.84 -12.16 -44.39
CA GLU A 474 45.34 -11.69 -43.10
C GLU A 474 44.82 -12.55 -41.94
N ALA A 475 43.55 -12.95 -41.99
CA ALA A 475 42.97 -13.88 -41.02
C ALA A 475 43.67 -15.25 -41.04
N LYS A 476 43.92 -15.82 -42.23
CA LYS A 476 44.66 -17.09 -42.39
C LYS A 476 46.11 -16.99 -41.91
N GLU A 477 46.79 -15.89 -42.22
CA GLU A 477 48.16 -15.66 -41.77
C GLU A 477 48.23 -15.58 -40.24
N LEU A 478 47.27 -14.88 -39.62
CA LEU A 478 47.16 -14.76 -38.17
C LEU A 478 46.91 -16.13 -37.51
N ILE A 479 45.98 -16.94 -38.04
CA ILE A 479 45.73 -18.31 -37.57
C ILE A 479 47.00 -19.17 -37.65
N ASN A 480 47.71 -19.13 -38.78
CA ASN A 480 48.92 -19.93 -38.96
C ASN A 480 50.03 -19.52 -37.98
N LYS A 481 50.24 -18.21 -37.76
CA LYS A 481 51.21 -17.70 -36.79
C LYS A 481 50.87 -18.09 -35.35
N LEU A 482 49.58 -18.07 -34.99
CA LEU A 482 49.12 -18.42 -33.64
C LEU A 482 49.11 -19.93 -33.39
N GLY A 483 48.79 -20.73 -34.42
CA GLY A 483 48.90 -22.19 -34.41
C GLY A 483 50.33 -22.67 -34.19
N CYS A 484 51.31 -22.05 -34.87
CA CYS A 484 52.73 -22.35 -34.67
C CYS A 484 53.24 -21.99 -33.26
N LYS A 485 52.59 -21.06 -32.57
CA LYS A 485 52.89 -20.67 -31.19
C LYS A 485 52.12 -21.50 -30.13
N GLY A 486 51.24 -22.42 -30.56
CA GLY A 486 50.45 -23.26 -29.67
C GLY A 486 49.37 -22.52 -28.87
N VAL A 487 48.93 -21.35 -29.34
CA VAL A 487 47.99 -20.47 -28.63
C VAL A 487 46.53 -20.78 -28.95
N LEU A 488 46.25 -21.40 -30.11
CA LEU A 488 44.90 -21.75 -30.58
C LEU A 488 44.66 -23.27 -30.50
N ASN A 489 43.47 -23.67 -30.07
CA ASN A 489 43.05 -25.07 -30.05
C ASN A 489 42.90 -25.65 -31.48
N LYS A 490 43.25 -26.93 -31.66
CA LYS A 490 43.24 -27.61 -32.97
C LYS A 490 41.87 -27.65 -33.64
N SER A 491 40.79 -27.73 -32.86
CA SER A 491 39.40 -27.77 -33.38
C SER A 491 38.99 -26.44 -34.03
N PHE A 492 39.37 -25.30 -33.45
CA PHE A 492 39.06 -23.97 -34.01
C PHE A 492 39.84 -23.69 -35.30
N MET A 493 41.09 -24.18 -35.37
CA MET A 493 41.88 -24.11 -36.60
C MET A 493 41.27 -24.92 -37.75
N GLU A 494 40.46 -25.95 -37.47
CA GLU A 494 39.74 -26.75 -38.47
C GLU A 494 38.42 -26.10 -38.90
N GLU A 495 37.66 -25.48 -37.99
CA GLU A 495 36.40 -24.77 -38.32
C GLU A 495 36.62 -23.53 -39.21
N VAL A 496 37.62 -22.71 -38.93
CA VAL A 496 37.87 -21.49 -39.72
C VAL A 496 38.49 -21.80 -41.09
N ARG A 497 39.19 -22.93 -41.24
CA ARG A 497 39.65 -23.43 -42.54
C ARG A 497 38.50 -23.85 -43.48
N GLN A 498 37.29 -24.06 -42.94
CA GLN A 498 36.10 -24.40 -43.72
C GLN A 498 35.24 -23.19 -44.12
N LEU A 499 35.55 -21.97 -43.65
CA LEU A 499 34.85 -20.72 -44.02
C LEU A 499 35.24 -20.15 -45.41
N SER A 500 35.83 -20.98 -46.27
CA SER A 500 36.22 -20.63 -47.65
C SER A 500 35.05 -20.60 -48.62
#